data_AF-A0A9D3SAF5-F1
#
_entry.id   AF-A0A9D3SAF5-F1
#
_cell.length_a   1.000
_cell.length_b   1.000
_cell.length_c   1.000
_cell.angle_alpha   90.00
_cell.angle_beta   90.00
_cell.angle_gamma   90.00
#
_symmetry.space_group_name_H-M   'P 1'
#
loop_
_entity.id
_entity.type
_entity.pdbx_description
1 polymer ?
#
loop_
_entity_poly.entity_id
_entity_poly.type
_entity_poly.pdbx_seq_one_letter_code
_entity_poly.pdbx_strand_id
1 'polypeptide(L)'
;MAQKVERFCSPGKGNGLRAVSSLKAGELLFSAEPFACTVSKRVIKSTCENCLSRKDELRRCSQCKIAHYCNASCQKRSWPEHREECRRLQRLHPTIPTDSVRLVAKILSKLVNRSHGPAEKLYSLEELESHLSDVTEEKRSQLEDLGVALRLYLKEEADRLSELPPGLDPISVIAKVSPVPPVVSK
;
A
#
# COMPACT_ATOMS: atom_id res chain seq x y z
N MET A 1 -24.44 2.69 -10.72
CA MET A 1 -24.82 3.95 -10.06
C MET A 1 -24.12 5.10 -10.77
N ALA A 2 -24.81 6.20 -11.04
CA ALA A 2 -24.20 7.39 -11.63
C ALA A 2 -23.13 7.94 -10.68
N GLN A 3 -22.00 8.37 -11.23
CA GLN A 3 -20.90 8.94 -10.47
C GLN A 3 -21.31 10.32 -9.94
N LYS A 4 -21.34 10.48 -8.61
CA LYS A 4 -21.81 11.71 -7.93
C LYS A 4 -20.68 12.67 -7.53
N VAL A 5 -19.45 12.24 -7.73
CA VAL A 5 -18.24 13.02 -7.50
C VAL A 5 -17.35 12.97 -8.73
N GLU A 6 -16.72 14.07 -9.06
CA GLU A 6 -15.74 14.15 -10.13
C GLU A 6 -14.43 14.76 -9.64
N ARG A 7 -13.36 14.48 -10.39
CA ARG A 7 -12.06 15.11 -10.16
C ARG A 7 -12.12 16.58 -10.54
N PHE A 8 -11.40 17.40 -9.82
CA PHE A 8 -11.15 18.79 -10.21
C PHE A 8 -9.80 19.26 -9.67
N CYS A 9 -9.24 20.31 -10.28
CA CYS A 9 -8.09 21.02 -9.74
C CYS A 9 -8.56 21.98 -8.66
N SER A 10 -8.12 21.76 -7.43
CA SER A 10 -8.41 22.60 -6.28
C SER A 10 -7.34 23.70 -6.16
N PRO A 11 -7.71 24.99 -6.24
CA PRO A 11 -6.75 26.09 -6.17
C PRO A 11 -5.87 26.02 -4.92
N GLY A 12 -4.54 26.01 -5.14
CA GLY A 12 -3.53 25.94 -4.07
C GLY A 12 -3.41 24.59 -3.34
N LYS A 13 -4.13 23.54 -3.78
CA LYS A 13 -4.16 22.23 -3.09
C LYS A 13 -4.00 21.03 -4.03
N GLY A 14 -3.66 21.25 -5.30
CA GLY A 14 -3.54 20.17 -6.28
C GLY A 14 -4.89 19.59 -6.68
N ASN A 15 -4.98 18.27 -6.84
CA ASN A 15 -6.21 17.60 -7.27
C ASN A 15 -7.15 17.30 -6.10
N GLY A 16 -8.45 17.29 -6.36
CA GLY A 16 -9.47 16.94 -5.38
C GLY A 16 -10.71 16.30 -6.00
N LEU A 17 -11.69 15.99 -5.16
CA LEU A 17 -13.02 15.53 -5.57
C LEU A 17 -14.07 16.60 -5.23
N ARG A 18 -14.97 16.88 -6.17
CA ARG A 18 -16.13 17.75 -5.95
C ARG A 18 -17.42 17.02 -6.28
N ALA A 19 -18.52 17.43 -5.65
CA ALA A 19 -19.84 16.91 -5.97
C ALA A 19 -20.32 17.43 -7.34
N VAL A 20 -20.93 16.56 -8.15
CA VAL A 20 -21.58 16.96 -9.42
C VAL A 20 -23.09 17.17 -9.27
N SER A 21 -23.63 16.89 -8.09
CA SER A 21 -25.05 17.04 -7.75
C SER A 21 -25.22 17.24 -6.25
N SER A 22 -26.43 17.59 -5.81
CA SER A 22 -26.75 17.69 -4.38
C SER A 22 -26.62 16.34 -3.69
N LEU A 23 -25.98 16.32 -2.50
CA LEU A 23 -25.73 15.12 -1.70
C LEU A 23 -26.54 15.17 -0.40
N LYS A 24 -27.02 14.02 0.06
CA LYS A 24 -27.71 13.87 1.36
C LYS A 24 -26.78 13.29 2.42
N ALA A 25 -27.07 13.58 3.69
CA ALA A 25 -26.36 12.95 4.80
C ALA A 25 -26.54 11.42 4.78
N GLY A 26 -25.44 10.68 4.95
CA GLY A 26 -25.42 9.21 4.90
C GLY A 26 -25.37 8.61 3.49
N GLU A 27 -25.32 9.44 2.44
CA GLU A 27 -25.30 8.97 1.06
C GLU A 27 -23.94 8.38 0.66
N LEU A 28 -23.95 7.15 0.10
CA LEU A 28 -22.74 6.50 -0.41
C LEU A 28 -22.26 7.16 -1.70
N LEU A 29 -21.07 7.77 -1.67
CA LEU A 29 -20.48 8.47 -2.81
C LEU A 29 -19.57 7.57 -3.65
N PHE A 30 -18.73 6.77 -2.99
CA PHE A 30 -17.75 5.90 -3.62
C PHE A 30 -17.38 4.75 -2.67
N SER A 31 -17.06 3.59 -3.22
CA SER A 31 -16.51 2.45 -2.51
C SER A 31 -15.48 1.79 -3.41
N ALA A 32 -14.34 1.39 -2.84
CA ALA A 32 -13.31 0.68 -3.56
C ALA A 32 -12.61 -0.32 -2.65
N GLU A 33 -12.21 -1.44 -3.25
CA GLU A 33 -11.25 -2.36 -2.65
C GLU A 33 -9.86 -1.70 -2.63
N PRO A 34 -9.03 -1.95 -1.61
CA PRO A 34 -7.69 -1.39 -1.57
C PRO A 34 -6.84 -1.91 -2.73
N PHE A 35 -6.04 -1.04 -3.35
CA PHE A 35 -5.06 -1.46 -4.35
C PHE A 35 -4.12 -2.52 -3.78
N ALA A 36 -3.57 -2.26 -2.60
CA ALA A 36 -2.86 -3.23 -1.77
C ALA A 36 -3.08 -2.88 -0.30
N CYS A 37 -2.99 -3.88 0.59
CA CYS A 37 -3.03 -3.66 2.03
C CYS A 37 -2.12 -4.63 2.77
N THR A 38 -1.77 -4.26 4.00
CA THR A 38 -1.01 -5.11 4.93
C THR A 38 -1.53 -4.87 6.35
N VAL A 39 -1.57 -5.92 7.17
CA VAL A 39 -1.91 -5.77 8.58
C VAL A 39 -0.71 -5.14 9.30
N SER A 40 -0.97 -4.06 10.04
CA SER A 40 0.07 -3.38 10.82
C SER A 40 0.72 -4.32 11.83
N LYS A 41 2.05 -4.25 11.94
CA LYS A 41 2.85 -4.98 12.94
C LYS A 41 2.31 -4.83 14.36
N ARG A 42 1.68 -3.69 14.68
CA ARG A 42 1.09 -3.41 16.01
C ARG A 42 -0.07 -4.35 16.37
N VAL A 43 -0.82 -4.85 15.38
CA VAL A 43 -2.05 -5.66 15.59
C VAL A 43 -2.03 -6.99 14.84
N ILE A 44 -0.85 -7.41 14.35
CA ILE A 44 -0.70 -8.59 13.48
C ILE A 44 -1.09 -9.91 14.16
N LYS A 45 -1.00 -9.98 15.49
CA LYS A 45 -1.38 -11.17 16.27
C LYS A 45 -2.88 -11.26 16.59
N SER A 46 -3.64 -10.19 16.35
CA SER A 46 -5.07 -10.09 16.67
C SER A 46 -5.95 -9.72 15.48
N THR A 47 -5.37 -9.63 14.27
CA THR A 47 -6.08 -9.28 13.04
C THR A 47 -5.83 -10.33 11.95
N CYS A 48 -6.90 -10.76 11.28
CA CYS A 48 -6.80 -11.68 10.16
C CYS A 48 -6.19 -10.99 8.93
N GLU A 49 -5.15 -11.57 8.32
CA GLU A 49 -4.45 -11.00 7.16
C GLU A 49 -5.34 -10.92 5.90
N ASN A 50 -6.39 -11.74 5.80
CA ASN A 50 -7.28 -11.75 4.64
C ASN A 50 -8.50 -10.82 4.80
N CYS A 51 -9.25 -10.95 5.89
CA CYS A 51 -10.53 -10.24 6.07
C CYS A 51 -10.42 -9.01 6.96
N LEU A 52 -9.22 -8.73 7.48
CA LEU A 52 -8.90 -7.58 8.35
C LEU A 52 -9.72 -7.50 9.65
N SER A 53 -10.52 -8.52 9.95
CA SER A 53 -11.31 -8.57 11.17
C SER A 53 -10.41 -8.91 12.36
N ARG A 54 -10.66 -8.25 13.48
CA ARG A 54 -10.05 -8.62 14.77
C ARG A 54 -10.69 -9.89 15.31
N LYS A 55 -9.87 -10.76 15.90
CA LYS A 55 -10.29 -12.02 16.53
C LYS A 55 -9.40 -12.32 17.72
N ASP A 56 -9.98 -12.97 18.72
CA ASP A 56 -9.26 -13.41 19.92
C ASP A 56 -8.36 -14.60 19.61
N GLU A 57 -8.83 -15.50 18.75
CA GLU A 57 -8.08 -16.67 18.30
C GLU A 57 -7.78 -16.61 16.80
N LEU A 58 -6.50 -16.74 16.47
CA LEU A 58 -6.01 -16.78 15.11
C LEU A 58 -5.01 -17.92 14.92
N ARG A 59 -4.98 -18.45 13.70
CA ARG A 59 -4.02 -19.45 13.26
C ARG A 59 -2.90 -18.76 12.49
N ARG A 60 -1.66 -18.90 12.98
CA ARG A 60 -0.49 -18.38 12.28
C ARG A 60 -0.14 -19.22 11.05
N CYS A 61 0.35 -18.57 10.00
CA CYS A 61 0.96 -19.26 8.86
C CYS A 61 2.09 -20.18 9.35
N SER A 62 2.08 -21.43 8.92
CA SER A 62 3.07 -22.42 9.36
C SER A 62 4.46 -22.19 8.77
N GLN A 63 4.58 -21.46 7.66
CA GLN A 63 5.87 -21.19 7.00
C GLN A 63 6.55 -19.95 7.57
N CYS A 64 5.97 -18.77 7.38
CA CYS A 64 6.58 -17.51 7.84
C CYS A 64 6.39 -17.24 9.34
N LYS A 65 5.40 -17.84 9.98
CA LYS A 65 4.98 -17.57 11.39
C LYS A 65 4.52 -16.12 11.68
N ILE A 66 4.44 -15.25 10.66
CA ILE A 66 4.09 -13.84 10.79
C ILE A 66 2.60 -13.56 10.51
N ALA A 67 2.07 -14.02 9.37
CA ALA A 67 0.67 -13.78 9.01
C ALA A 67 -0.28 -14.64 9.86
N HIS A 68 -1.42 -14.07 10.24
CA HIS A 68 -2.43 -14.72 11.08
C HIS A 68 -3.80 -14.76 10.38
N TYR A 69 -4.57 -15.83 10.59
CA TYR A 69 -5.84 -16.06 9.91
C TYR A 69 -6.92 -16.56 10.86
N CYS A 70 -8.14 -16.07 10.69
CA CYS A 70 -9.26 -16.51 11.53
C CYS A 70 -9.72 -17.95 11.24
N ASN A 71 -9.43 -18.45 10.04
CA ASN A 71 -9.73 -19.83 9.64
C ASN A 71 -8.95 -20.23 8.37
N ALA A 72 -8.99 -21.52 8.04
CA ALA A 72 -8.33 -22.08 6.85
C ALA A 72 -8.84 -21.46 5.53
N SER A 73 -10.10 -21.03 5.48
CA SER A 73 -10.68 -20.39 4.29
C SER A 73 -10.02 -19.03 4.01
N CYS A 74 -9.82 -18.21 5.04
CA CYS A 74 -9.08 -16.95 4.91
C CYS A 74 -7.62 -17.17 4.54
N GLN A 75 -6.95 -18.17 5.09
CA GLN A 75 -5.58 -18.52 4.70
C GLN A 75 -5.48 -18.97 3.24
N LYS A 76 -6.43 -19.77 2.76
CA LYS A 76 -6.46 -20.21 1.35
C LYS A 76 -6.72 -19.05 0.39
N ARG A 77 -7.62 -18.13 0.75
CA ARG A 77 -7.94 -16.94 -0.05
C ARG A 77 -6.79 -15.95 -0.15
N SER A 78 -6.02 -15.75 0.93
CA SER A 78 -4.87 -14.84 0.90
C SER A 78 -3.66 -15.41 0.16
N TRP A 79 -3.59 -16.74 -0.03
CA TRP A 79 -2.39 -17.41 -0.53
C TRP A 79 -1.82 -16.84 -1.84
N PRO A 80 -2.63 -16.50 -2.87
CA PRO A 80 -2.10 -15.91 -4.10
C PRO A 80 -1.27 -14.63 -3.87
N GLU A 81 -1.72 -13.75 -2.98
CA GLU A 81 -0.98 -12.52 -2.63
C GLU A 81 0.08 -12.76 -1.54
N HIS A 82 -0.18 -13.68 -0.61
CA HIS A 82 0.72 -13.95 0.51
C HIS A 82 1.93 -14.80 0.14
N ARG A 83 1.86 -15.65 -0.89
CA ARG A 83 2.91 -16.64 -1.21
C ARG A 83 4.31 -16.03 -1.32
N GLU A 84 4.44 -14.96 -2.08
CA GLU A 84 5.73 -14.28 -2.27
C GLU A 84 6.17 -13.54 -0.99
N GLU A 85 5.23 -12.86 -0.32
CA GLU A 85 5.49 -12.23 0.98
C GLU A 85 5.95 -13.27 2.02
N CYS A 86 5.36 -14.46 2.02
CA CYS A 86 5.63 -15.54 2.95
C CYS A 86 7.09 -15.98 2.87
N ARG A 87 7.64 -16.17 1.66
CA ARG A 87 9.05 -16.53 1.45
C ARG A 87 9.98 -15.45 2.00
N ARG A 88 9.67 -14.18 1.72
CA ARG A 88 10.49 -13.04 2.17
C ARG A 88 10.46 -12.89 3.69
N LEU A 89 9.28 -13.03 4.31
CA LEU A 89 9.12 -12.99 5.77
C LEU A 89 9.79 -14.19 6.46
N GLN A 90 9.69 -15.39 5.87
CA GLN A 90 10.37 -16.57 6.40
C GLN A 90 11.88 -16.38 6.43
N ARG A 91 12.46 -15.80 5.36
CA ARG A 91 13.89 -15.52 5.26
C ARG A 91 14.40 -14.51 6.30
N LEU A 92 13.57 -13.55 6.68
CA LEU A 92 13.95 -12.49 7.61
C LEU A 92 13.65 -12.82 9.08
N HIS A 93 12.98 -13.95 9.36
CA HIS A 93 12.60 -14.32 10.72
C HIS A 93 13.82 -14.33 11.66
N PRO A 94 13.72 -13.72 12.86
CA PRO A 94 12.51 -13.18 13.51
C PRO A 94 12.17 -11.71 13.18
N THR A 95 12.94 -11.06 12.31
CA THR A 95 12.75 -9.65 11.95
C THR A 95 11.54 -9.48 11.03
N ILE A 96 10.62 -8.61 11.44
CA ILE A 96 9.48 -8.18 10.62
C ILE A 96 9.80 -6.79 10.05
N PRO A 97 9.84 -6.62 8.71
CA PRO A 97 10.01 -5.31 8.08
C PRO A 97 8.94 -4.31 8.51
N THR A 98 9.18 -3.02 8.24
CA THR A 98 8.19 -1.97 8.53
C THR A 98 6.92 -2.18 7.70
N ASP A 99 5.79 -1.65 8.21
CA ASP A 99 4.51 -1.73 7.51
C ASP A 99 4.59 -1.10 6.11
N SER A 100 5.30 0.03 5.99
CA SER A 100 5.55 0.70 4.70
C SER A 100 6.34 -0.18 3.72
N VAL A 101 7.42 -0.84 4.16
CA VAL A 101 8.19 -1.74 3.28
C VAL A 101 7.34 -2.90 2.79
N ARG A 102 6.54 -3.52 3.67
CA ARG A 102 5.62 -4.61 3.28
C ARG A 102 4.56 -4.13 2.30
N LEU A 103 3.97 -2.95 2.54
CA LEU A 103 2.94 -2.37 1.69
C LEU A 103 3.49 -2.00 0.31
N VAL A 104 4.61 -1.27 0.26
CA VAL A 104 5.27 -0.86 -0.99
C VAL A 104 5.66 -2.08 -1.82
N ALA A 105 6.20 -3.14 -1.19
CA ALA A 105 6.51 -4.38 -1.91
C ALA A 105 5.28 -5.02 -2.58
N LYS A 106 4.11 -5.00 -1.92
CA LYS A 106 2.84 -5.47 -2.51
C LYS A 106 2.38 -4.58 -3.66
N ILE A 107 2.49 -3.25 -3.50
CA ILE A 107 2.16 -2.28 -4.55
C ILE A 107 3.02 -2.53 -5.80
N LEU A 108 4.34 -2.56 -5.64
CA LEU A 108 5.28 -2.78 -6.74
C LEU A 108 5.05 -4.13 -7.42
N SER A 109 4.77 -5.18 -6.65
CA SER A 109 4.43 -6.50 -7.22
C SER A 109 3.17 -6.42 -8.10
N LYS A 110 2.13 -5.68 -7.68
CA LYS A 110 0.90 -5.51 -8.49
C LYS A 110 1.14 -4.68 -9.76
N LEU A 111 1.94 -3.62 -9.67
CA LEU A 111 2.32 -2.79 -10.82
C LEU A 111 3.09 -3.60 -11.87
N VAL A 112 4.12 -4.32 -11.44
CA VAL A 112 4.96 -5.14 -12.32
C VAL A 112 4.11 -6.25 -13.00
N ASN A 113 3.22 -6.89 -12.24
CA ASN A 113 2.36 -7.94 -12.80
C ASN A 113 1.15 -7.37 -13.59
N ARG A 114 1.05 -6.05 -13.77
CA ARG A 114 -0.05 -5.34 -14.45
C ARG A 114 -1.44 -5.80 -14.01
N SER A 115 -1.57 -6.15 -12.74
CA SER A 115 -2.84 -6.59 -12.17
C SER A 115 -3.66 -5.36 -11.78
N HIS A 116 -4.22 -4.67 -12.77
CA HIS A 116 -5.06 -3.51 -12.53
C HIS A 116 -6.43 -3.95 -12.02
N GLY A 117 -6.83 -3.37 -10.89
CA GLY A 117 -8.15 -3.57 -10.29
C GLY A 117 -9.05 -2.33 -10.45
N PRO A 118 -10.32 -2.40 -10.03
CA PRO A 118 -11.23 -1.27 -10.06
C PRO A 118 -10.85 -0.12 -9.10
N ALA A 119 -9.83 -0.31 -8.26
CA ALA A 119 -9.35 0.63 -7.25
C ALA A 119 -8.89 1.98 -7.85
N GLU A 120 -8.51 2.00 -9.12
CA GLU A 120 -7.90 3.16 -9.80
C GLU A 120 -8.92 3.99 -10.61
N LYS A 121 -10.24 3.81 -10.37
CA LYS A 121 -11.30 4.43 -11.19
C LYS A 121 -11.27 5.97 -11.20
N LEU A 122 -10.91 6.59 -10.09
CA LEU A 122 -10.84 8.06 -9.97
C LEU A 122 -9.41 8.57 -10.05
N TYR A 123 -8.43 7.77 -9.66
CA TYR A 123 -7.05 8.21 -9.51
C TYR A 123 -6.17 6.97 -9.58
N SER A 124 -5.14 6.99 -10.42
CA SER A 124 -4.17 5.90 -10.45
C SER A 124 -3.05 6.13 -9.43
N LEU A 125 -2.28 5.07 -9.15
CA LEU A 125 -1.13 5.19 -8.26
C LEU A 125 -0.06 6.16 -8.82
N GLU A 126 0.11 6.20 -10.14
CA GLU A 126 1.01 7.13 -10.86
C GLU A 126 0.66 8.59 -10.56
N GLU A 127 -0.64 8.90 -10.43
CA GLU A 127 -1.13 10.25 -10.23
C GLU A 127 -1.04 10.74 -8.78
N LEU A 128 -0.82 9.84 -7.82
CA LEU A 128 -0.70 10.20 -6.39
C LEU A 128 0.43 11.20 -6.16
N GLU A 129 0.16 12.20 -5.33
CA GLU A 129 1.17 13.19 -4.96
C GLU A 129 2.26 12.54 -4.08
N SER A 130 3.51 12.84 -4.39
CA SER A 130 4.68 12.33 -3.68
C SER A 130 5.32 13.39 -2.78
N HIS A 131 5.06 14.67 -3.05
CA HIS A 131 5.70 15.83 -2.42
C HIS A 131 7.24 15.82 -2.48
N LEU A 132 7.85 15.02 -3.37
CA LEU A 132 9.32 14.86 -3.44
C LEU A 132 10.08 16.18 -3.69
N SER A 133 9.45 17.18 -4.30
CA SER A 133 10.02 18.52 -4.48
C SER A 133 10.15 19.30 -3.17
N ASP A 134 9.35 18.95 -2.16
CA ASP A 134 9.20 19.72 -0.91
C ASP A 134 9.80 18.97 0.30
N VAL A 135 10.51 17.87 0.05
CA VAL A 135 11.11 17.02 1.08
C VAL A 135 12.43 17.63 1.57
N THR A 136 12.62 17.67 2.89
CA THR A 136 13.88 18.08 3.52
C THR A 136 14.96 16.99 3.35
N GLU A 137 16.25 17.36 3.39
CA GLU A 137 17.35 16.40 3.26
C GLU A 137 17.27 15.24 4.27
N GLU A 138 16.88 15.52 5.52
CA GLU A 138 16.68 14.48 6.54
C GLU A 138 15.62 13.45 6.11
N LYS A 139 14.47 13.93 5.62
CA LYS A 139 13.39 13.06 5.17
C LYS A 139 13.77 12.33 3.88
N ARG A 140 14.54 12.96 2.99
CA ARG A 140 15.09 12.32 1.79
C ARG A 140 15.97 11.14 2.18
N SER A 141 16.87 11.32 3.14
CA SER A 141 17.69 10.23 3.69
C SER A 141 16.83 9.11 4.29
N GLN A 142 15.77 9.42 5.02
CA GLN A 142 14.83 8.41 5.54
C GLN A 142 14.12 7.62 4.42
N LEU A 143 13.75 8.27 3.32
CA LEU A 143 13.17 7.60 2.14
C LEU A 143 14.19 6.67 1.47
N GLU A 144 15.46 7.08 1.39
CA GLU A 144 16.56 6.27 0.87
C GLU A 144 16.80 5.03 1.74
N ASP A 145 16.80 5.18 3.07
CA ASP A 145 16.89 4.06 4.02
C ASP A 145 15.76 3.06 3.83
N LEU A 146 14.52 3.55 3.64
CA LEU A 146 13.38 2.70 3.29
C LEU A 146 13.57 2.01 1.93
N GLY A 147 14.18 2.69 0.96
CA GLY A 147 14.55 2.14 -0.34
C GLY A 147 15.55 0.99 -0.23
N VAL A 148 16.59 1.15 0.61
CA VAL A 148 17.56 0.09 0.92
C VAL A 148 16.87 -1.09 1.60
N ALA A 149 16.06 -0.82 2.62
CA ALA A 149 15.30 -1.86 3.33
C ALA A 149 14.36 -2.63 2.39
N LEU A 150 13.71 -1.93 1.45
CA LEU A 150 12.86 -2.54 0.43
C LEU A 150 13.66 -3.43 -0.53
N ARG A 151 14.82 -2.99 -1.02
CA ARG A 151 15.70 -3.82 -1.88
C ARG A 151 16.17 -5.08 -1.14
N LEU A 152 16.58 -4.95 0.12
CA LEU A 152 16.94 -6.10 0.96
C LEU A 152 15.75 -7.05 1.18
N TYR A 153 14.54 -6.50 1.32
CA TYR A 153 13.32 -7.28 1.47
C TYR A 153 12.97 -8.06 0.19
N LEU A 154 13.15 -7.46 -0.99
CA LEU A 154 12.86 -8.08 -2.29
C LEU A 154 13.98 -9.03 -2.77
N LYS A 155 15.25 -8.77 -2.45
CA LYS A 155 16.44 -9.50 -2.94
C LYS A 155 16.47 -9.61 -4.47
N GLU A 156 16.61 -10.81 -5.03
CA GLU A 156 16.69 -11.08 -6.48
C GLU A 156 15.45 -10.57 -7.22
N GLU A 157 14.30 -10.48 -6.55
CA GLU A 157 13.10 -9.90 -7.15
C GLU A 157 13.17 -8.37 -7.31
N ALA A 158 14.18 -7.71 -6.72
CA ALA A 158 14.43 -6.29 -6.91
C ALA A 158 14.83 -5.94 -8.35
N ASP A 159 15.35 -6.90 -9.12
CA ASP A 159 15.71 -6.69 -10.53
C ASP A 159 14.45 -6.42 -11.39
N ARG A 160 13.31 -7.00 -11.00
CA ARG A 160 12.01 -6.77 -11.63
C ARG A 160 11.48 -5.36 -11.42
N LEU A 161 12.09 -4.55 -10.55
CA LEU A 161 11.73 -3.14 -10.41
C LEU A 161 12.08 -2.32 -11.66
N SER A 162 12.94 -2.84 -12.54
CA SER A 162 13.18 -2.27 -13.87
C SER A 162 11.97 -2.38 -14.81
N GLU A 163 11.00 -3.27 -14.50
CA GLU A 163 9.76 -3.47 -15.28
C GLU A 163 8.64 -2.49 -14.88
N LEU A 164 8.89 -1.56 -13.95
CA LEU A 164 7.89 -0.59 -13.49
C LEU A 164 7.45 0.36 -14.62
N PRO A 165 6.19 0.87 -14.56
CA PRO A 165 5.73 1.88 -15.50
C PRO A 165 6.64 3.14 -15.51
N PRO A 166 6.80 3.81 -16.66
CA PRO A 166 7.54 5.07 -16.73
C PRO A 166 7.01 6.10 -15.74
N GLY A 167 7.91 6.76 -15.01
CA GLY A 167 7.55 7.76 -14.00
C GLY A 167 7.24 7.19 -12.61
N LEU A 168 7.29 5.86 -12.44
CA LEU A 168 7.30 5.22 -11.13
C LEU A 168 8.66 4.58 -10.86
N ASP A 169 9.20 4.90 -9.69
CA ASP A 169 10.39 4.29 -9.14
C ASP A 169 10.14 3.93 -7.67
N PRO A 170 10.97 3.06 -7.06
CA PRO A 170 10.74 2.63 -5.69
C PRO A 170 10.67 3.79 -4.68
N ILE A 171 11.48 4.85 -4.83
CA ILE A 171 11.50 5.98 -3.90
C ILE A 171 10.24 6.83 -4.07
N SER A 172 9.80 7.10 -5.31
CA SER A 172 8.53 7.82 -5.52
C SER A 172 7.32 7.05 -4.99
N VAL A 173 7.30 5.72 -5.10
CA VAL A 173 6.23 4.88 -4.49
C VAL A 173 6.30 4.92 -2.97
N ILE A 174 7.49 4.89 -2.35
CA ILE A 174 7.64 5.03 -0.90
C ILE A 174 7.11 6.39 -0.44
N ALA A 175 7.46 7.48 -1.13
CA ALA A 175 7.02 8.83 -0.81
C ALA A 175 5.49 8.99 -0.90
N LYS A 176 4.86 8.38 -1.91
CA LYS A 176 3.38 8.34 -2.05
C LYS A 176 2.68 7.59 -0.91
N VAL A 177 3.31 6.55 -0.35
CA VAL A 177 2.73 5.70 0.70
C VAL A 177 2.97 6.26 2.11
N SER A 178 4.06 6.98 2.30
CA SER A 178 4.41 7.63 3.56
C SER A 178 4.43 9.14 3.34
N PRO A 179 3.25 9.77 3.13
CA PRO A 179 3.17 11.17 2.72
C PRO A 179 3.90 12.03 3.74
N VAL A 180 4.95 12.68 3.25
CA VAL A 180 5.65 13.72 3.99
C VAL A 180 4.66 14.87 4.15
N PRO A 181 4.33 15.32 5.37
CA PRO A 181 3.55 16.54 5.50
C PRO A 181 4.35 17.67 4.84
N PRO A 182 3.73 18.46 3.94
CA PRO A 182 4.42 19.55 3.28
C PRO A 182 4.96 20.51 4.33
N VAL A 183 6.13 21.10 4.07
CA VAL A 183 6.58 22.25 4.85
C VAL A 183 5.59 23.37 4.55
N VAL A 184 4.65 23.60 5.45
CA VAL A 184 3.72 24.73 5.31
C VAL A 184 4.54 25.98 5.53
N SER A 185 4.95 26.64 4.44
CA SER A 185 5.42 28.02 4.48
C SER A 185 4.27 28.86 5.06
N LYS A 186 4.50 29.42 6.25
CA LYS A 186 3.60 30.37 6.89
C LYS A 186 3.49 31.66 6.07
#